data_AF-A0A9D8SL92-F1
#
_entry.id   AF-A0A9D8SL92-F1
#
_cell.length_a   1.000
_cell.length_b   1.000
_cell.length_c   1.000
_cell.angle_alpha   90.00
_cell.angle_beta   90.00
_cell.angle_gamma   90.00
#
_symmetry.space_group_name_H-M   'P 1'
#
loop_
_entity.id
_entity.type
_entity.pdbx_description
1 polymer ?
#
loop_
_entity_poly.entity_id
_entity_poly.type
_entity_poly.pdbx_seq_one_letter_code
_entity_poly.pdbx_strand_id
1 'polypeptide(L)'
;MAARNLVVAQSGGPTCVINSSLQGVVEAARCFENIGTVYGAVHGIEGVLTEDLLDLSAQDPQEISLLRYTPVAGSIGTCRYKLKEWQTEDFDRVIEVFKAHNVGYFLYNGGNDS
;
A
#
# COMPACT_ATOMS: atom_id res chain seq x y z
N MET A 1 -23.03 5.29 1.57
CA MET A 1 -22.33 4.03 1.23
C MET A 1 -21.30 3.78 2.33
N ALA A 2 -21.01 2.52 2.67
CA ALA A 2 -19.94 2.23 3.63
C ALA A 2 -18.59 2.72 3.08
N ALA A 3 -17.71 3.23 3.95
CA ALA A 3 -16.37 3.62 3.57
C ALA A 3 -15.63 2.43 2.94
N ARG A 4 -14.79 2.71 1.94
CA ARG A 4 -13.94 1.70 1.28
C ARG A 4 -12.53 1.80 1.84
N ASN A 5 -11.87 0.65 1.96
CA ASN A 5 -10.50 0.60 2.43
C ASN A 5 -9.51 1.01 1.33
N LEU A 6 -8.32 1.42 1.75
CA LEU A 6 -7.23 1.83 0.87
C LEU A 6 -6.06 0.87 1.06
N VAL A 7 -5.47 0.40 -0.04
CA VAL A 7 -4.19 -0.30 -0.01
C VAL A 7 -3.13 0.60 -0.63
N VAL A 8 -2.00 0.76 0.06
CA VAL A 8 -0.79 1.39 -0.47
C VAL A 8 0.31 0.36 -0.59
N ALA A 9 0.97 0.33 -1.74
CA ALA A 9 2.07 -0.59 -2.03
C ALA A 9 3.25 0.19 -2.61
N GLN A 10 4.48 -0.23 -2.30
CA GLN A 10 5.70 0.36 -2.85
C GLN A 10 6.34 -0.58 -3.88
N SER A 11 6.86 -0.03 -4.97
CA SER A 11 7.41 -0.79 -6.10
C SER A 11 8.75 -0.25 -6.57
N GLY A 12 9.61 -1.15 -7.06
CA GLY A 12 10.88 -0.83 -7.67
C GLY A 12 11.99 -0.51 -6.65
N GLY A 13 13.01 0.22 -7.11
CA GLY A 13 14.13 0.63 -6.28
C GLY A 13 13.72 1.71 -5.27
N PRO A 14 13.93 1.51 -3.96
CA PRO A 14 13.50 2.48 -2.96
C PRO A 14 14.34 3.76 -3.03
N THR A 15 13.71 4.89 -2.73
CA THR A 15 14.39 6.18 -2.59
C THR A 15 14.55 6.54 -1.11
N CYS A 16 15.39 7.53 -0.80
CA CYS A 16 15.58 8.00 0.57
C CYS A 16 14.32 8.62 1.20
N VAL A 17 13.30 8.95 0.39
CA VAL A 17 12.11 9.70 0.82
C VAL A 17 10.80 8.96 0.56
N ILE A 18 10.86 7.70 0.14
CA ILE A 18 9.66 6.93 -0.25
C ILE A 18 8.66 6.79 0.91
N ASN A 19 9.15 6.73 2.15
CA ASN A 19 8.31 6.66 3.35
C ASN A 19 7.63 7.99 3.67
N SER A 20 8.15 9.14 3.23
CA SER A 20 7.45 10.42 3.34
C SER A 20 6.18 10.43 2.49
N SER A 21 6.21 9.81 1.31
CA SER A 21 5.00 9.61 0.50
C SER A 21 4.00 8.68 1.20
N LEU A 22 4.50 7.58 1.80
CA LEU A 22 3.65 6.65 2.58
C LEU A 22 2.98 7.36 3.76
N GLN A 23 3.74 8.13 4.53
CA GLN A 23 3.20 8.97 5.61
C GLN A 23 2.10 9.89 5.08
N GLY A 24 2.37 10.63 4.00
CA GLY A 24 1.41 11.55 3.41
C GLY A 24 0.11 10.86 3.01
N VAL A 25 0.17 9.64 2.48
CA VAL A 25 -1.02 8.83 2.18
C VAL A 25 -1.81 8.51 3.45
N VAL A 26 -1.16 8.00 4.50
CA VAL A 26 -1.83 7.60 5.75
C VAL A 26 -2.45 8.83 6.44
N GLU A 27 -1.72 9.94 6.51
CA GLU A 27 -2.20 11.17 7.14
C GLU A 27 -3.33 11.82 6.34
N ALA A 28 -3.21 11.89 5.01
CA ALA A 28 -4.27 12.44 4.17
C ALA A 28 -5.54 11.58 4.21
N ALA A 29 -5.41 10.25 4.20
CA ALA A 29 -6.55 9.33 4.27
C ALA A 29 -7.43 9.58 5.50
N ARG A 30 -6.83 9.95 6.65
CA ARG A 30 -7.56 10.29 7.89
C ARG A 30 -8.46 11.52 7.76
N CYS A 31 -8.23 12.38 6.77
CA CYS A 31 -9.03 13.57 6.51
C CYS A 31 -10.28 13.30 5.65
N PHE A 32 -10.46 12.07 5.16
CA PHE A 32 -11.54 11.70 4.25
C PHE A 32 -12.50 10.70 4.90
N GLU A 33 -13.77 11.08 5.07
CA GLU A 33 -14.80 10.22 5.69
C GLU A 33 -15.15 8.98 4.83
N ASN A 34 -14.83 9.01 3.53
CA ASN A 34 -15.08 7.90 2.60
C ASN A 34 -13.94 6.86 2.55
N ILE A 35 -12.85 7.07 3.27
CA ILE A 35 -11.72 6.13 3.37
C ILE A 35 -11.78 5.45 4.75
N GLY A 36 -11.82 4.12 4.73
CA GLY A 36 -11.81 3.29 5.92
C GLY A 36 -10.39 3.00 6.41
N THR A 37 -10.05 1.72 6.54
CA THR A 37 -8.71 1.26 6.92
C THR A 37 -7.71 1.50 5.80
N VAL A 38 -6.51 1.96 6.16
CA VAL A 38 -5.36 2.07 5.28
C VAL A 38 -4.44 0.89 5.54
N TYR A 39 -4.27 0.05 4.53
CA TYR A 39 -3.37 -1.10 4.55
C TYR A 39 -2.08 -0.80 3.77
N GLY A 40 -0.93 -1.17 4.34
CA GLY A 40 0.33 -1.27 3.62
C GLY A 40 0.53 -2.69 3.12
N ALA A 41 0.73 -2.90 1.82
CA ALA A 41 1.05 -4.20 1.28
C ALA A 41 2.54 -4.52 1.50
N VAL A 42 2.82 -5.56 2.27
CA VAL A 42 4.20 -5.93 2.65
C VAL A 42 4.92 -6.49 1.43
N HIS A 43 6.06 -5.91 1.06
CA HIS A 43 6.78 -6.20 -0.18
C HIS A 43 5.94 -5.93 -1.44
N GLY A 44 5.23 -4.80 -1.47
CA GLY A 44 4.58 -4.30 -2.69
C GLY A 44 3.43 -5.18 -3.19
N ILE A 45 3.37 -5.46 -4.50
CA ILE A 45 2.25 -6.23 -5.07
C ILE A 45 2.27 -7.70 -4.66
N GLU A 46 3.45 -8.24 -4.30
CA GLU A 46 3.57 -9.60 -3.77
C GLU A 46 2.81 -9.74 -2.45
N GLY A 47 2.86 -8.72 -1.58
CA GLY A 47 2.06 -8.68 -0.36
C GLY A 47 0.57 -8.72 -0.61
N VAL A 48 0.10 -8.12 -1.70
CA VAL A 48 -1.31 -8.24 -2.08
C VAL A 48 -1.62 -9.68 -2.50
N LEU A 49 -0.78 -10.31 -3.33
CA LEU A 49 -0.98 -11.69 -3.80
C LEU A 49 -0.99 -12.70 -2.64
N THR A 50 -0.08 -12.51 -1.67
CA THR A 50 0.04 -13.36 -0.48
C THR A 50 -0.88 -12.94 0.67
N GLU A 51 -1.67 -11.88 0.49
CA GLU A 51 -2.57 -11.32 1.51
C GLU A 51 -1.85 -10.87 2.80
N ASP A 52 -0.60 -10.42 2.66
CA ASP A 52 0.22 -9.84 3.72
C ASP A 52 0.02 -8.31 3.77
N LEU A 53 -1.05 -7.91 4.46
CA LEU A 53 -1.50 -6.53 4.58
C LEU A 53 -1.35 -6.02 6.02
N LEU A 54 -0.53 -4.99 6.19
CA LEU A 54 -0.32 -4.32 7.48
C LEU A 54 -1.36 -3.20 7.67
N ASP A 55 -2.14 -3.22 8.76
CA ASP A 55 -3.03 -2.12 9.12
C ASP A 55 -2.21 -0.91 9.62
N LEU A 56 -2.08 0.10 8.76
CA LEU A 56 -1.39 1.36 9.04
C LEU A 56 -2.29 2.34 9.81
N SER A 57 -3.62 2.21 9.71
CA SER A 57 -4.57 3.01 10.46
C SER A 57 -4.53 2.69 11.95
N ALA A 58 -4.23 1.44 12.31
CA ALA A 58 -4.08 0.97 13.68
C ALA A 58 -2.76 1.37 14.35
N GLN A 59 -1.78 1.88 13.58
CA GLN A 59 -0.49 2.30 14.12
C GLN A 59 -0.59 3.63 14.87
N ASP A 60 0.27 3.80 15.86
CA ASP A 60 0.42 5.04 16.61
C ASP A 60 0.71 6.21 15.62
N PRO A 61 -0.06 7.32 15.68
CA PRO A 61 0.21 8.51 14.87
C PRO A 61 1.64 9.04 14.99
N GLN A 62 2.28 8.92 16.16
CA GLN A 62 3.68 9.27 16.35
C GLN A 62 4.60 8.37 15.51
N GLU A 63 4.38 7.06 15.50
CA GLU A 63 5.15 6.11 14.66
C GLU A 63 4.98 6.40 13.16
N ILE A 64 3.74 6.69 12.72
CA ILE A 64 3.49 7.12 11.35
C ILE A 64 4.26 8.42 11.01
N SER A 65 4.34 9.37 11.94
CA SER A 65 5.06 10.62 11.71
C SER A 65 6.57 10.45 11.55
N LEU A 66 7.15 9.38 12.12
CA LEU A 66 8.59 9.09 12.04
C LEU A 66 9.02 8.57 10.65
N LEU A 67 8.07 8.11 9.83
CA LEU A 67 8.34 7.66 8.45
C LEU A 67 9.09 8.69 7.60
N ARG A 68 8.90 10.00 7.85
CA ARG A 68 9.67 11.07 7.17
C ARG A 68 11.18 11.01 7.39
N TYR A 69 11.61 10.38 8.48
CA TYR A 69 13.03 10.25 8.87
C TYR A 69 13.57 8.85 8.60
N THR A 70 12.72 7.91 8.19
CA THR A 70 13.10 6.53 7.90
C THR A 70 13.45 6.41 6.42
N PRO A 71 14.74 6.26 6.04
CA PRO A 71 15.12 6.07 4.66
C PRO A 71 14.72 4.67 4.17
N VAL A 72 14.79 4.47 2.85
CA VAL A 72 14.47 3.22 2.13
C VAL A 72 13.06 2.68 2.37
N ALA A 73 12.60 1.73 1.57
CA ALA A 73 11.27 1.11 1.72
C ALA A 73 11.21 0.14 2.92
N GLY A 74 11.91 0.38 4.03
CA GLY A 74 11.99 -0.55 5.15
C GLY A 74 10.66 -0.75 5.90
N SER A 75 9.74 0.21 5.82
CA SER A 75 8.52 0.22 6.62
C SER A 75 7.45 -0.75 6.13
N ILE A 76 7.30 -0.92 4.82
CA ILE A 76 6.39 -1.90 4.21
C ILE A 76 7.05 -2.71 3.09
N GLY A 77 8.35 -2.56 2.85
CA GLY A 77 9.05 -3.26 1.78
C GLY A 77 8.74 -2.72 0.38
N THR A 78 9.46 -3.24 -0.61
CA THR A 78 9.18 -3.03 -2.04
C THR A 78 9.39 -4.37 -2.77
N CYS A 79 8.78 -4.52 -3.94
CA CYS A 79 9.02 -5.66 -4.82
C CYS A 79 9.59 -5.22 -6.17
N ARG A 80 10.16 -6.20 -6.88
CA ARG A 80 10.45 -6.09 -8.33
C ARG A 80 9.52 -6.94 -9.18
N TYR A 81 8.58 -7.64 -8.54
CA TYR A 81 7.57 -8.40 -9.26
C TYR A 81 6.68 -7.46 -10.07
N LYS A 82 6.62 -7.72 -11.37
CA LYS A 82 5.82 -6.94 -12.31
C LYS A 82 4.71 -7.83 -12.84
N LEU A 83 3.46 -7.43 -12.59
CA LEU A 83 2.30 -8.05 -13.22
C LEU A 83 2.33 -7.77 -14.71
N LYS A 84 2.43 -8.82 -15.51
CA LYS A 84 2.35 -8.75 -16.97
C LYS A 84 0.94 -9.04 -17.43
N GLU A 85 0.55 -8.48 -18.57
CA GLU A 85 -0.82 -8.56 -19.11
C GLU A 85 -1.36 -9.99 -19.24
N TRP A 86 -0.49 -10.98 -19.47
CA TRP A 86 -0.88 -12.39 -19.60
C TRP A 86 -1.04 -13.13 -18.26
N GLN A 87 -0.68 -12.53 -17.12
CA GLN A 87 -0.78 -13.12 -15.78
C GLN A 87 -2.18 -12.90 -15.19
N THR A 88 -3.18 -13.42 -15.89
CA THR A 88 -4.60 -13.27 -15.53
C THR A 88 -4.91 -13.80 -14.14
N GLU A 89 -4.32 -14.93 -13.74
CA GLU A 89 -4.48 -15.51 -12.40
C GLU A 89 -4.01 -14.57 -11.28
N ASP A 90 -2.89 -13.86 -11.48
CA ASP A 90 -2.38 -12.91 -10.48
C ASP A 90 -3.28 -11.68 -10.38
N PHE A 91 -3.79 -11.18 -11.51
CA PHE A 91 -4.76 -10.09 -11.50
C PHE A 91 -6.05 -10.49 -10.81
N ASP A 92 -6.57 -11.68 -11.10
CA ASP A 92 -7.77 -12.21 -10.45
C ASP A 92 -7.54 -12.32 -8.93
N ARG A 93 -6.39 -12.85 -8.51
CA ARG A 93 -6.01 -12.92 -7.09
C ARG A 93 -5.96 -11.55 -6.42
N VAL A 94 -5.37 -10.54 -7.07
CA VAL A 94 -5.34 -9.15 -6.56
C VAL A 94 -6.76 -8.62 -6.36
N ILE A 95 -7.65 -8.83 -7.34
CA ILE A 95 -9.05 -8.39 -7.26
C ILE A 95 -9.82 -9.14 -6.17
N GLU A 96 -9.57 -10.44 -5.98
CA GLU A 96 -10.14 -11.24 -4.90
C GLU A 96 -9.77 -10.67 -3.53
N VAL A 97 -8.48 -10.40 -3.31
CA VAL A 97 -7.98 -9.82 -2.05
C VAL A 97 -8.59 -8.44 -1.82
N PHE A 98 -8.62 -7.58 -2.84
CA PHE A 98 -9.27 -6.27 -2.71
C PHE A 98 -10.75 -6.37 -2.37
N LYS A 99 -11.49 -7.31 -2.96
CA LYS A 99 -12.90 -7.55 -2.61
C LYS A 99 -13.04 -8.06 -1.18
N ALA A 100 -12.21 -9.02 -0.76
CA ALA A 100 -12.24 -9.59 0.58
C ALA A 100 -12.01 -8.54 1.67
N HIS A 101 -11.11 -7.59 1.43
CA HIS A 101 -10.77 -6.50 2.35
C HIS A 101 -11.58 -5.22 2.11
N ASN A 102 -12.65 -5.26 1.32
CA ASN A 102 -13.49 -4.10 0.98
C ASN A 102 -12.68 -2.88 0.46
N VAL A 103 -11.60 -3.15 -0.27
CA VAL A 103 -10.70 -2.15 -0.84
C VAL A 103 -11.36 -1.51 -2.05
N GLY A 104 -11.40 -0.18 -2.06
CA GLY A 104 -11.88 0.63 -3.18
C GLY A 104 -10.82 1.56 -3.76
N TYR A 105 -9.68 1.68 -3.08
CA TYR A 105 -8.58 2.53 -3.49
C TYR A 105 -7.27 1.75 -3.42
N PHE A 106 -6.49 1.81 -4.50
CA PHE A 106 -5.15 1.27 -4.55
C PHE A 106 -4.19 2.37 -4.97
N LEU A 107 -3.20 2.66 -4.13
CA LEU A 107 -2.15 3.64 -4.40
C LEU A 107 -0.82 2.91 -4.56
N TYR A 108 -0.27 2.94 -5.76
CA TYR A 108 0.97 2.24 -6.07
C TYR A 108 2.12 3.24 -6.24
N ASN A 109 3.03 3.25 -5.27
CA ASN A 109 4.13 4.21 -5.16
C ASN A 109 5.42 3.58 -5.70
N GLY A 110 5.81 3.94 -6.91
CA GLY A 110 7.01 3.41 -7.55
C GLY A 110 7.40 4.16 -8.82
N GLY A 111 8.26 3.53 -9.62
CA GLY A 111 8.70 4.06 -10.91
C GLY A 111 7.70 3.78 -12.04
N ASN A 112 8.11 4.07 -13.29
CA ASN A 112 7.26 4.00 -14.50
C ASN A 112 6.58 2.66 -14.78
N ASP A 113 7.09 1.56 -14.21
CA ASP A 113 6.55 0.21 -14.38
C ASP A 113 5.51 -0.16 -13.31
N SER A 114 5.14 0.80 -12.46
CA SER A 114 4.12 0.69 -11.40
C SER A 114 2.78 1.18 -11.93
#